data_AF-A0A952SH97-F1
#
_entry.id   AF-A0A952SH97-F1
#
_cell.length_a   1.000
_cell.length_b   1.000
_cell.length_c   1.000
_cell.angle_alpha   90.00
_cell.angle_beta   90.00
_cell.angle_gamma   90.00
#
_symmetry.space_group_name_H-M   'P 1'
#
loop_
_entity.id
_entity.type
_entity.pdbx_description
1 polymer ?
#
loop_
_entity_poly.entity_id
_entity_poly.type
_entity_poly.pdbx_seq_one_letter_code
_entity_poly.pdbx_strand_id
1 'polypeptide(L)'
;MEHQPAPSTVADDPRARDLLRRAFEATARWPKDFQGFTADLTVNVNGNETNGSVLVKSPREVSVQLGDGDIQKWAQEQLGMIAVHRGPRSFDESDGKYTLTMEEDGHPLGVKLTIHGSNSYYRLKDNRITQINRKMAHPGMNPFAFTINVEESAVTKDQKNLTTKYTVYYYSPTDGTLTNVESFTDTHIRIGACDLPATRRIITYEGKQVVVKYLNFTNHSLL
;
A
#
# COMPACT_ATOMS: atom_id res chain seq x y z
N MET A 1 8.28 -14.09 -16.25
CA MET A 1 7.79 -13.40 -17.46
C MET A 1 7.22 -12.07 -17.01
N GLU A 2 7.82 -10.96 -17.40
CA GLU A 2 7.21 -9.65 -17.19
C GLU A 2 5.95 -9.58 -18.04
N HIS A 3 4.80 -9.34 -17.41
CA HIS A 3 3.55 -9.15 -18.12
C HIS A 3 3.66 -7.79 -18.81
N GLN A 4 4.07 -7.78 -20.08
CA GLN A 4 3.98 -6.58 -20.90
C GLN A 4 2.50 -6.20 -21.03
N PRO A 5 2.11 -4.96 -20.71
CA PRO A 5 0.73 -4.55 -20.89
C PRO A 5 0.33 -4.71 -22.36
N ALA A 6 -0.86 -5.25 -22.59
CA ALA A 6 -1.44 -5.26 -23.93
C ALA A 6 -1.54 -3.80 -24.44
N PRO A 7 -1.26 -3.55 -25.73
CA PRO A 7 -1.30 -2.20 -26.27
C PRO A 7 -2.70 -1.61 -26.12
N SER A 8 -2.77 -0.42 -25.51
CA SER A 8 -4.00 0.37 -25.41
C SER A 8 -4.34 0.97 -26.78
N THR A 9 -5.62 0.96 -27.16
CA THR A 9 -6.13 1.69 -28.33
C THR A 9 -6.35 3.18 -28.05
N VAL A 10 -6.15 3.60 -26.80
CA VAL A 10 -6.32 4.98 -26.32
C VAL A 10 -4.98 5.70 -26.36
N ALA A 11 -4.98 6.95 -26.81
CA ALA A 11 -3.78 7.79 -26.79
C ALA A 11 -3.40 8.17 -25.35
N ASP A 12 -2.10 8.20 -25.08
CA ASP A 12 -1.56 8.62 -23.79
C ASP A 12 -1.71 10.13 -23.60
N ASP A 13 -2.19 10.55 -22.43
CA ASP A 13 -2.35 11.96 -22.07
C ASP A 13 -1.10 12.45 -21.29
N PRO A 14 -0.29 13.35 -21.88
CA PRO A 14 0.91 13.88 -21.21
C PRO A 14 0.63 14.60 -19.90
N ARG A 15 -0.56 15.21 -19.75
CA ARG A 15 -0.95 15.93 -18.54
C ARG A 15 -1.33 14.96 -17.42
N ALA A 16 -2.04 13.88 -17.75
CA ALA A 16 -2.31 12.79 -16.81
C ALA A 16 -1.00 12.16 -16.33
N ARG A 17 -0.06 11.90 -17.25
CA ARG A 17 1.27 11.38 -16.94
C ARG A 17 2.07 12.27 -16.01
N ASP A 18 2.11 13.58 -16.27
CA ASP A 18 2.79 14.54 -15.40
C ASP A 18 2.19 14.57 -13.99
N LEU A 19 0.86 14.60 -13.88
CA LEU A 19 0.16 14.58 -12.58
C LEU A 19 0.51 13.33 -11.77
N LEU A 20 0.46 12.15 -12.40
CA LEU A 20 0.79 10.91 -11.71
C LEU A 20 2.27 10.80 -11.37
N ARG A 21 3.16 11.27 -12.25
CA ARG A 21 4.61 11.30 -12.00
C ARG A 21 4.91 12.19 -10.78
N ARG A 22 4.34 13.39 -10.71
CA ARG A 22 4.51 14.28 -9.54
C ARG A 22 4.01 13.65 -8.25
N ALA A 23 2.82 13.04 -8.27
CA ALA A 23 2.28 12.35 -7.09
C ALA A 23 3.14 11.14 -6.67
N PHE A 24 3.63 10.39 -7.65
CA PHE A 24 4.53 9.27 -7.43
C PHE A 24 5.84 9.75 -6.79
N GLU A 25 6.48 10.78 -7.35
CA GLU A 25 7.76 11.32 -6.86
C GLU A 25 7.62 12.01 -5.51
N ALA A 26 6.46 12.59 -5.22
CA ALA A 26 6.13 13.15 -3.91
C ALA A 26 5.83 12.09 -2.85
N THR A 27 5.67 10.82 -3.20
CA THR A 27 5.42 9.72 -2.24
C THR A 27 6.73 9.25 -1.62
N ALA A 28 6.80 9.22 -0.29
CA ALA A 28 7.96 8.74 0.44
C ALA A 28 8.20 7.26 0.12
N ARG A 29 9.46 6.86 -0.08
CA ARG A 29 9.91 5.47 -0.26
C ARG A 29 11.24 5.30 0.46
N TRP A 30 11.61 4.06 0.73
CA TRP A 30 12.95 3.74 1.19
C TRP A 30 13.97 4.03 0.09
N PRO A 31 15.21 4.42 0.47
CA PRO A 31 16.29 4.70 -0.47
C PRO A 31 16.59 3.54 -1.42
N LYS A 32 17.24 3.85 -2.56
CA LYS A 32 17.62 2.84 -3.57
C LYS A 32 18.62 1.81 -3.02
N ASP A 33 19.47 2.23 -2.10
CA ASP A 33 20.47 1.44 -1.39
C ASP A 33 19.92 0.80 -0.09
N PHE A 34 18.61 0.82 0.12
CA PHE A 34 17.99 0.14 1.26
C PHE A 34 18.25 -1.37 1.21
N GLN A 35 18.99 -1.88 2.19
CA GLN A 35 19.33 -3.30 2.31
C GLN A 35 18.38 -4.09 3.21
N GLY A 36 17.62 -3.40 4.05
CA GLY A 36 16.65 -3.99 4.96
C GLY A 36 16.68 -3.38 6.35
N PHE A 37 15.78 -3.87 7.21
CA PHE A 37 15.84 -3.63 8.65
C PHE A 37 15.44 -4.88 9.44
N THR A 38 15.91 -4.94 10.68
CA THR A 38 15.37 -5.81 11.73
C THR A 38 14.68 -4.99 12.80
N ALA A 39 13.75 -5.60 13.52
CA ALA A 39 13.11 -5.03 14.69
C ALA A 39 12.54 -6.14 15.58
N ASP A 40 12.36 -5.84 16.86
CA ASP A 40 11.48 -6.63 17.72
C ASP A 40 10.02 -6.29 17.37
N LEU A 41 9.15 -7.29 17.38
CA LEU A 41 7.74 -7.18 17.05
C LEU A 41 6.88 -7.69 18.19
N THR A 42 5.94 -6.86 18.63
CA THR A 42 4.77 -7.26 19.40
C THR A 42 3.54 -7.21 18.51
N VAL A 43 2.77 -8.30 18.49
CA VAL A 43 1.46 -8.37 17.84
C VAL A 43 0.38 -8.51 18.90
N ASN A 44 -0.63 -7.65 18.87
CA ASN A 44 -1.80 -7.72 19.73
C ASN A 44 -3.06 -7.95 18.86
N VAL A 45 -3.81 -9.01 19.15
CA VAL A 45 -5.09 -9.33 18.49
C VAL A 45 -6.18 -9.36 19.56
N ASN A 46 -7.05 -8.34 19.58
CA ASN A 46 -8.12 -8.20 20.57
C ASN A 46 -7.65 -8.37 22.03
N GLY A 47 -6.47 -7.84 22.37
CA GLY A 47 -5.89 -7.93 23.71
C GLY A 47 -4.95 -9.12 23.94
N ASN A 48 -4.90 -10.09 23.02
CA ASN A 48 -3.97 -11.23 23.12
C ASN A 48 -2.64 -10.88 22.44
N GLU A 49 -1.55 -10.94 23.21
CA GLU A 49 -0.23 -10.53 22.74
C GLU A 49 0.69 -11.71 22.44
N THR A 50 1.47 -11.58 21.38
CA THR A 50 2.60 -12.44 21.06
C THR A 50 3.79 -11.58 20.63
N ASN A 51 5.00 -12.07 20.90
CA ASN A 51 6.24 -11.31 20.70
C ASN A 51 7.23 -12.12 19.87
N GLY A 52 8.11 -11.42 19.18
CA GLY A 52 9.22 -12.01 18.46
C GLY A 52 9.97 -10.97 17.64
N SER A 53 10.43 -11.33 16.44
CA SER A 53 11.30 -10.46 15.64
C SER A 53 10.96 -10.51 14.16
N VAL A 54 11.44 -9.49 13.45
CA VAL A 54 11.25 -9.35 12.00
C VAL A 54 12.56 -9.04 11.29
N LEU A 55 12.64 -9.48 10.04
CA LEU A 55 13.62 -9.08 9.05
C LEU A 55 12.88 -8.70 7.78
N VAL A 56 13.05 -7.46 7.31
CA VAL A 56 12.41 -6.95 6.10
C VAL A 56 13.49 -6.39 5.19
N LYS A 57 13.77 -7.09 4.08
CA LYS A 57 14.75 -6.62 3.07
C LYS A 57 14.06 -6.16 1.80
N SER A 58 13.05 -6.91 1.36
CA SER A 58 12.27 -6.61 0.16
C SER A 58 10.86 -7.21 0.28
N PRO A 59 9.94 -6.88 -0.63
CA PRO A 59 8.62 -7.51 -0.67
C PRO A 59 8.62 -9.04 -0.71
N ARG A 60 9.71 -9.64 -1.21
CA ARG A 60 9.87 -11.10 -1.36
C ARG A 60 10.75 -11.72 -0.27
N GLU A 61 11.39 -10.89 0.55
CA GLU A 61 12.33 -11.31 1.59
C GLU A 61 11.93 -10.65 2.90
N VAL A 62 10.83 -11.18 3.45
CA VAL A 62 10.28 -10.84 4.76
C VAL A 62 10.27 -12.10 5.60
N SER A 63 10.83 -12.03 6.80
CA SER A 63 10.76 -13.08 7.80
C SER A 63 10.17 -12.52 9.08
N VAL A 64 9.22 -13.26 9.65
CA VAL A 64 8.63 -12.99 10.96
C VAL A 64 8.81 -14.25 11.80
N GLN A 65 9.25 -14.08 13.05
CA GLN A 65 9.40 -15.16 14.01
C GLN A 65 8.43 -14.90 15.16
N LEU A 66 7.33 -15.66 15.24
CA LEU A 66 6.35 -15.61 16.33
C LEU A 66 5.98 -17.04 16.76
N GLY A 67 5.52 -17.20 18.01
CA GLY A 67 5.12 -18.51 18.53
C GLY A 67 3.84 -19.08 17.91
N ASP A 68 2.99 -18.23 17.32
CA ASP A 68 1.74 -18.61 16.67
C ASP A 68 1.90 -18.54 15.15
N GLY A 69 1.72 -19.69 14.47
CA GLY A 69 1.96 -19.82 13.03
C GLY A 69 0.99 -19.03 12.16
N ASP A 70 -0.27 -18.88 12.57
CA ASP A 70 -1.28 -18.14 11.82
C ASP A 70 -1.04 -16.63 11.94
N ILE A 71 -0.74 -16.15 13.16
CA ILE A 71 -0.37 -14.76 13.40
C ILE A 71 0.95 -14.42 12.70
N GLN A 72 1.93 -15.33 12.72
CA GLN A 72 3.19 -15.17 11.99
C GLN A 72 2.97 -14.96 10.51
N LYS A 73 2.18 -15.84 9.88
CA LYS A 73 1.88 -15.74 8.44
C LYS A 73 1.17 -14.43 8.12
N TRP A 74 0.16 -14.06 8.91
CA TRP A 74 -0.55 -12.79 8.73
C TRP A 74 0.37 -11.58 8.88
N ALA A 75 1.21 -11.53 9.91
CA ALA A 75 2.14 -10.42 10.13
C ALA A 75 3.17 -10.32 8.99
N GLN A 76 3.64 -11.46 8.47
CA GLN A 76 4.54 -11.52 7.32
C GLN A 76 3.86 -10.97 6.05
N GLU A 77 2.59 -11.29 5.81
CA GLU A 77 1.82 -10.72 4.69
C GLU A 77 1.67 -9.20 4.82
N GLN A 78 1.37 -8.69 6.02
CA GLN A 78 1.27 -7.25 6.28
C GLN A 78 2.58 -6.51 6.03
N LEU A 79 3.70 -7.07 6.49
CA LEU A 79 5.03 -6.50 6.26
C LEU A 79 5.45 -6.58 4.79
N GLY A 80 5.08 -7.66 4.09
CA GLY A 80 5.22 -7.78 2.65
C GLY A 80 4.49 -6.65 1.92
N MET A 81 3.25 -6.36 2.30
CA MET A 81 2.48 -5.24 1.74
C MET A 81 3.16 -3.89 2.00
N ILE A 82 3.63 -3.63 3.23
CA ILE A 82 4.41 -2.41 3.53
C ILE A 82 5.61 -2.32 2.59
N ALA A 83 6.41 -3.38 2.49
CA ALA A 83 7.58 -3.40 1.63
C ALA A 83 7.24 -3.17 0.15
N VAL A 84 6.12 -3.70 -0.36
CA VAL A 84 5.64 -3.44 -1.74
C VAL A 84 5.46 -1.94 -1.98
N HIS A 85 4.85 -1.22 -1.03
CA HIS A 85 4.55 0.19 -1.20
C HIS A 85 5.72 1.13 -0.88
N ARG A 86 6.57 0.73 0.06
CA ARG A 86 7.68 1.54 0.56
C ARG A 86 8.99 1.28 -0.16
N GLY A 87 9.18 0.09 -0.76
CA GLY A 87 10.42 -0.28 -1.42
C GLY A 87 10.79 0.65 -2.59
N PRO A 88 12.09 0.73 -2.92
CA PRO A 88 12.56 1.58 -4.02
C PRO A 88 12.02 1.08 -5.36
N ARG A 89 11.52 2.00 -6.19
CA ARG A 89 11.10 1.77 -7.58
C ARG A 89 10.95 3.07 -8.34
N SER A 90 11.08 3.04 -9.66
CA SER A 90 10.83 4.21 -10.52
C SER A 90 9.36 4.32 -10.93
N PHE A 91 8.97 5.52 -11.38
CA PHE A 91 7.64 5.74 -11.95
C PHE A 91 7.43 4.89 -13.21
N ASP A 92 8.44 4.86 -14.08
CA ASP A 92 8.35 4.19 -15.39
C ASP A 92 8.25 2.66 -15.27
N GLU A 93 8.85 2.04 -14.24
CA GLU A 93 8.68 0.60 -13.93
C GLU A 93 7.32 0.28 -13.27
N SER A 94 6.67 1.30 -12.69
CA SER A 94 5.43 1.19 -11.92
C SER A 94 4.20 1.49 -12.79
N ASP A 95 3.47 2.56 -12.48
CA ASP A 95 2.27 2.97 -13.22
C ASP A 95 2.62 3.71 -14.52
N GLY A 96 3.85 4.22 -14.64
CA GLY A 96 4.33 4.94 -15.82
C GLY A 96 4.47 4.08 -17.06
N LYS A 97 4.55 2.75 -16.95
CA LYS A 97 4.56 1.85 -18.12
C LYS A 97 3.21 1.73 -18.84
N TYR A 98 2.13 2.20 -18.22
CA TYR A 98 0.79 2.12 -18.79
C TYR A 98 0.43 3.40 -19.55
N THR A 99 -0.57 3.29 -20.42
CA THR A 99 -1.26 4.45 -20.99
C THR A 99 -2.14 5.09 -19.93
N LEU A 100 -2.10 6.41 -19.84
CA LEU A 100 -2.78 7.20 -18.82
C LEU A 100 -3.74 8.19 -19.49
N THR A 101 -4.94 8.31 -18.96
CA THR A 101 -5.90 9.37 -19.31
C THR A 101 -6.52 9.93 -18.05
N MET A 102 -7.12 11.13 -18.12
CA MET A 102 -7.74 11.75 -16.96
C MET A 102 -9.10 12.39 -17.27
N GLU A 103 -9.85 12.64 -16.21
CA GLU A 103 -11.16 13.28 -16.22
C GLU A 103 -11.26 14.22 -15.00
N GLU A 104 -11.69 15.46 -15.23
CA GLU A 104 -11.95 16.45 -14.20
C GLU A 104 -13.45 16.53 -13.92
N ASP A 105 -13.91 15.71 -12.97
CA ASP A 105 -15.33 15.54 -12.61
C ASP A 105 -15.76 16.38 -11.38
N GLY A 106 -14.89 17.27 -10.89
CA GLY A 106 -15.15 18.09 -9.70
C GLY A 106 -15.22 17.30 -8.38
N HIS A 107 -14.81 16.03 -8.36
CA HIS A 107 -14.90 15.19 -7.17
C HIS A 107 -14.00 15.70 -6.03
N PRO A 108 -14.44 15.63 -4.75
CA PRO A 108 -13.71 16.19 -3.61
C PRO A 108 -12.31 15.57 -3.39
N LEU A 109 -12.13 14.33 -3.82
CA LEU A 109 -10.84 13.60 -3.80
C LEU A 109 -9.92 13.96 -4.98
N GLY A 110 -10.35 14.83 -5.90
CA GLY A 110 -9.54 15.34 -7.00
C GLY A 110 -9.71 14.59 -8.32
N VAL A 111 -8.84 14.95 -9.27
CA VAL A 111 -8.86 14.51 -10.67
C VAL A 111 -8.79 12.99 -10.75
N LYS A 112 -9.66 12.39 -11.57
CA LYS A 112 -9.67 10.96 -11.81
C LYS A 112 -8.70 10.62 -12.93
N LEU A 113 -7.82 9.67 -12.69
CA LEU A 113 -6.82 9.20 -13.65
C LEU A 113 -7.02 7.71 -13.91
N THR A 114 -7.28 7.33 -15.15
CA THR A 114 -7.45 5.93 -15.58
C THR A 114 -6.11 5.38 -16.05
N ILE A 115 -5.74 4.20 -15.54
CA ILE A 115 -4.47 3.51 -15.85
C ILE A 115 -4.80 2.28 -16.70
N HIS A 116 -4.77 2.46 -18.02
CA HIS A 116 -5.18 1.43 -18.99
C HIS A 116 -4.26 0.21 -18.93
N GLY A 117 -4.84 -0.99 -19.02
CA GLY A 117 -4.10 -2.26 -18.92
C GLY A 117 -3.77 -2.72 -17.48
N SER A 118 -4.03 -1.90 -16.46
CA SER A 118 -3.92 -2.29 -15.04
C SER A 118 -5.27 -2.46 -14.33
N ASN A 119 -6.38 -2.26 -15.05
CA ASN A 119 -7.75 -2.26 -14.50
C ASN A 119 -7.89 -1.40 -13.24
N SER A 120 -7.24 -0.23 -13.25
CA SER A 120 -7.16 0.67 -12.11
C SER A 120 -7.49 2.10 -12.53
N TYR A 121 -8.05 2.86 -11.59
CA TYR A 121 -8.06 4.33 -11.67
C TYR A 121 -7.67 4.90 -10.32
N TYR A 122 -6.98 6.03 -10.31
CA TYR A 122 -6.63 6.77 -9.10
C TYR A 122 -7.36 8.09 -9.06
N ARG A 123 -7.48 8.68 -7.86
CA ARG A 123 -7.77 10.10 -7.71
C ARG A 123 -6.56 10.83 -7.16
N LEU A 124 -6.30 12.00 -7.71
CA LEU A 124 -5.13 12.81 -7.40
C LEU A 124 -5.56 14.22 -6.97
N LYS A 125 -4.97 14.69 -5.87
CA LYS A 125 -5.16 16.05 -5.35
C LYS A 125 -3.87 16.49 -4.66
N ASP A 126 -3.45 17.73 -4.85
CA ASP A 126 -2.29 18.33 -4.17
C ASP A 126 -1.00 17.48 -4.26
N ASN A 127 -0.69 16.96 -5.45
CA ASN A 127 0.43 16.05 -5.71
C ASN A 127 0.42 14.78 -4.83
N ARG A 128 -0.77 14.29 -4.47
CA ARG A 128 -0.98 13.07 -3.69
C ARG A 128 -2.02 12.18 -4.36
N ILE A 129 -1.83 10.88 -4.23
CA ILE A 129 -2.87 9.90 -4.50
C ILE A 129 -3.80 9.88 -3.30
N THR A 130 -5.07 10.21 -3.51
CA THR A 130 -6.13 10.26 -2.48
C THR A 130 -7.06 9.07 -2.54
N GLN A 131 -7.17 8.43 -3.71
CA GLN A 131 -7.94 7.22 -3.90
C GLN A 131 -7.24 6.29 -4.89
N ILE A 132 -7.28 4.99 -4.60
CA ILE A 132 -6.79 3.93 -5.47
C ILE A 132 -7.95 2.98 -5.70
N ASN A 133 -8.29 2.71 -6.95
CA ASN A 133 -9.23 1.67 -7.30
C ASN A 133 -8.54 0.63 -8.17
N ARG A 134 -8.84 -0.65 -7.94
CA ARG A 134 -8.37 -1.73 -8.78
C ARG A 134 -9.38 -2.86 -8.83
N LYS A 135 -9.56 -3.41 -10.02
CA LYS A 135 -10.26 -4.68 -10.24
C LYS A 135 -9.26 -5.70 -10.76
N MET A 136 -9.10 -6.81 -10.04
CA MET A 136 -8.25 -7.91 -10.47
C MET A 136 -9.11 -9.10 -10.87
N ALA A 137 -8.94 -9.53 -12.11
CA ALA A 137 -9.50 -10.75 -12.65
C ALA A 137 -8.38 -11.46 -13.40
N HIS A 138 -7.97 -12.63 -12.91
CA HIS A 138 -6.96 -13.46 -13.56
C HIS A 138 -7.45 -14.91 -13.60
N PRO A 139 -7.21 -15.66 -14.70
CA PRO A 139 -7.54 -17.08 -14.74
C PRO A 139 -6.92 -17.84 -13.55
N GLY A 140 -7.73 -18.64 -12.86
CA GLY A 140 -7.28 -19.40 -11.68
C GLY A 140 -7.26 -18.63 -10.35
N MET A 141 -7.74 -17.38 -10.32
CA MET A 141 -7.91 -16.58 -9.11
C MET A 141 -9.36 -16.10 -9.00
N ASN A 142 -9.91 -16.10 -7.78
CA ASN A 142 -11.19 -15.46 -7.52
C ASN A 142 -11.09 -13.96 -7.83
N PRO A 143 -11.92 -13.41 -8.73
CA PRO A 143 -11.91 -12.00 -9.02
C PRO A 143 -12.14 -11.19 -7.75
N PHE A 144 -11.39 -10.11 -7.56
CA PHE A 144 -11.60 -9.21 -6.44
C PHE A 144 -11.40 -7.76 -6.87
N ALA A 145 -12.17 -6.88 -6.25
CA ALA A 145 -12.05 -5.45 -6.43
C ALA A 145 -11.89 -4.75 -5.09
N PHE A 146 -11.14 -3.66 -5.10
CA PHE A 146 -10.99 -2.83 -3.93
C PHE A 146 -10.87 -1.35 -4.29
N THR A 147 -11.22 -0.53 -3.31
CA THR A 147 -10.95 0.91 -3.30
C THR A 147 -10.23 1.25 -2.01
N ILE A 148 -9.11 1.97 -2.10
CA ILE A 148 -8.38 2.53 -0.96
C ILE A 148 -8.62 4.03 -0.95
N ASN A 149 -9.11 4.57 0.17
CA ASN A 149 -9.10 6.01 0.42
C ASN A 149 -7.90 6.33 1.30
N VAL A 150 -7.01 7.20 0.82
CA VAL A 150 -5.89 7.73 1.60
C VAL A 150 -6.39 8.97 2.34
N GLU A 151 -6.60 8.82 3.65
CA GLU A 151 -7.23 9.84 4.49
C GLU A 151 -6.20 10.85 4.99
N GLU A 152 -5.06 10.35 5.49
CA GLU A 152 -4.04 11.18 6.11
C GLU A 152 -2.63 10.77 5.65
N SER A 153 -1.73 11.75 5.64
CA SER A 153 -0.30 11.52 5.42
C SER A 153 0.51 12.52 6.24
N ALA A 154 1.65 12.07 6.73
CA ALA A 154 2.68 12.92 7.27
C ALA A 154 3.61 13.43 6.15
N VAL A 155 4.29 14.54 6.40
CA VAL A 155 5.40 15.01 5.57
C VAL A 155 6.70 14.56 6.22
N THR A 156 7.53 13.81 5.49
CA THR A 156 8.82 13.33 5.98
C THR A 156 9.86 14.43 6.03
N LYS A 157 11.01 14.17 6.65
CA LYS A 157 12.16 15.09 6.66
C LYS A 157 12.60 15.48 5.23
N ASP A 158 12.41 14.59 4.27
CA ASP A 158 12.77 14.77 2.85
C ASP A 158 11.65 15.44 2.03
N GLN A 159 10.65 16.04 2.70
CA GLN A 159 9.50 16.71 2.08
C GLN A 159 8.68 15.79 1.17
N LYS A 160 8.52 14.53 1.58
CA LYS A 160 7.70 13.52 0.88
C LYS A 160 6.45 13.16 1.68
N ASN A 161 5.39 12.79 0.99
CA ASN A 161 4.14 12.33 1.57
C ASN A 161 4.26 10.87 2.03
N LEU A 162 3.98 10.63 3.31
CA LEU A 162 3.99 9.33 3.95
C LEU A 162 2.58 9.00 4.45
N THR A 163 1.90 8.06 3.81
CA THR A 163 0.57 7.63 4.23
C THR A 163 0.56 7.15 5.69
N THR A 164 -0.34 7.70 6.50
CA THR A 164 -0.51 7.35 7.93
C THR A 164 -1.89 6.79 8.23
N LYS A 165 -2.90 7.10 7.41
CA LYS A 165 -4.26 6.59 7.62
C LYS A 165 -4.94 6.36 6.29
N TYR A 166 -5.54 5.18 6.15
CA TYR A 166 -6.29 4.81 4.96
C TYR A 166 -7.33 3.74 5.27
N THR A 167 -8.37 3.68 4.45
CA THR A 167 -9.40 2.65 4.55
C THR A 167 -9.52 1.93 3.22
N VAL A 168 -9.56 0.59 3.27
CA VAL A 168 -9.74 -0.29 2.12
C VAL A 168 -11.15 -0.86 2.15
N TYR A 169 -11.86 -0.70 1.04
CA TYR A 169 -13.17 -1.28 0.80
C TYR A 169 -13.01 -2.40 -0.22
N TYR A 170 -13.25 -3.64 0.20
CA TYR A 170 -13.26 -4.81 -0.68
C TYR A 170 -14.69 -5.11 -1.10
N TYR A 171 -14.89 -5.39 -2.39
CA TYR A 171 -16.20 -5.69 -2.92
C TYR A 171 -16.11 -6.65 -4.09
N SER A 172 -17.22 -7.34 -4.33
CA SER A 172 -17.38 -8.23 -5.46
C SER A 172 -17.31 -7.44 -6.76
N PRO A 173 -16.44 -7.83 -7.73
CA PRO A 173 -16.34 -7.13 -9.00
C PRO A 173 -17.54 -7.38 -9.93
N THR A 174 -18.42 -8.34 -9.64
CA THR A 174 -19.55 -8.72 -10.48
C THR A 174 -20.81 -7.92 -10.16
N ASP A 175 -21.16 -7.78 -8.88
CA ASP A 175 -22.40 -7.14 -8.41
C ASP A 175 -22.14 -5.92 -7.51
N GLY A 176 -20.89 -5.63 -7.15
CA GLY A 176 -20.52 -4.51 -6.31
C GLY A 176 -20.81 -4.70 -4.81
N THR A 177 -21.23 -5.90 -4.39
CA THR A 177 -21.52 -6.19 -2.98
C THR A 177 -20.26 -6.02 -2.13
N LEU A 178 -20.33 -5.19 -1.09
CA LEU A 178 -19.25 -4.98 -0.13
C LEU A 178 -18.98 -6.28 0.64
N THR A 179 -17.73 -6.74 0.65
CA THR A 179 -17.32 -7.99 1.30
C THR A 179 -16.53 -7.75 2.57
N ASN A 180 -15.70 -6.71 2.61
CA ASN A 180 -14.97 -6.33 3.82
C ASN A 180 -14.57 -4.85 3.79
N VAL A 181 -14.30 -4.30 4.97
CA VAL A 181 -13.65 -3.00 5.16
C VAL A 181 -12.51 -3.16 6.15
N GLU A 182 -11.37 -2.57 5.83
CA GLU A 182 -10.20 -2.53 6.70
C GLU A 182 -9.73 -1.08 6.85
N SER A 183 -9.67 -0.59 8.08
CA SER A 183 -9.10 0.73 8.39
C SER A 183 -7.72 0.56 9.01
N PHE A 184 -6.77 1.30 8.45
CA PHE A 184 -5.36 1.26 8.81
C PHE A 184 -4.94 2.57 9.46
N THR A 185 -4.13 2.49 10.50
CA THR A 185 -3.44 3.64 11.09
C THR A 185 -2.01 3.26 11.37
N ASP A 186 -1.08 3.93 10.70
CA ASP A 186 0.34 3.64 10.74
C ASP A 186 1.11 4.82 11.34
N THR A 187 2.11 4.50 12.16
CA THR A 187 3.14 5.45 12.59
C THR A 187 4.50 4.96 12.12
N HIS A 188 5.46 5.89 12.05
CA HIS A 188 6.78 5.63 11.50
C HIS A 188 7.87 6.23 12.39
N ILE A 189 9.04 5.60 12.36
CA ILE A 189 10.26 6.10 12.99
C ILE A 189 11.34 6.26 11.94
N ARG A 190 12.09 7.36 12.01
CA ARG A 190 13.23 7.61 11.12
C ARG A 190 14.48 6.96 11.69
N ILE A 191 15.08 6.02 10.95
CA ILE A 191 16.39 5.43 11.23
C ILE A 191 17.29 5.67 10.00
N GLY A 192 18.40 6.37 10.17
CA GLY A 192 19.23 6.82 9.05
C GLY A 192 18.42 7.67 8.06
N ALA A 193 18.37 7.24 6.80
CA ALA A 193 17.57 7.86 5.73
C ALA A 193 16.18 7.21 5.53
N CYS A 194 15.79 6.25 6.38
CA CYS A 194 14.59 5.44 6.17
C CYS A 194 13.50 5.77 7.19
N ASP A 195 12.29 6.10 6.72
CA ASP A 195 11.09 6.09 7.55
C ASP A 195 10.53 4.65 7.61
N LEU A 196 10.80 3.97 8.72
CA LEU A 196 10.45 2.57 8.98
C LEU A 196 9.11 2.47 9.75
N PRO A 197 8.35 1.37 9.64
CA PRO A 197 7.12 1.20 10.41
C PRO A 197 7.44 1.16 11.91
N ALA A 198 6.72 1.96 12.70
CA ALA A 198 6.81 1.96 14.16
C ALA A 198 5.59 1.28 14.78
N THR A 199 4.39 1.62 14.29
CA THR A 199 3.16 0.94 14.68
C THR A 199 2.21 0.81 13.51
N ARG A 200 1.35 -0.21 13.55
CA ARG A 200 0.24 -0.39 12.62
C ARG A 200 -0.97 -0.90 13.38
N ARG A 201 -2.10 -0.20 13.28
CA ARG A 201 -3.40 -0.69 13.72
C ARG A 201 -4.27 -1.01 12.52
N ILE A 202 -4.91 -2.16 12.57
CA ILE A 202 -5.90 -2.61 11.59
C ILE A 202 -7.20 -2.88 12.33
N ILE A 203 -8.29 -2.27 11.88
CA ILE A 203 -9.66 -2.54 12.35
C ILE A 203 -10.42 -3.15 11.18
N THR A 204 -10.98 -4.33 11.39
CA THR A 204 -11.73 -5.07 10.36
C THR A 204 -12.92 -5.82 10.95
N TYR A 205 -13.81 -6.33 10.10
CA TYR A 205 -14.91 -7.20 10.49
C TYR A 205 -14.66 -8.61 9.97
N GLU A 206 -14.29 -9.52 10.86
CA GLU A 206 -14.01 -10.92 10.55
C GLU A 206 -14.69 -11.83 11.58
N GLY A 207 -15.15 -13.02 11.15
CA GLY A 207 -15.79 -13.97 12.08
C GLY A 207 -17.06 -13.43 12.76
N LYS A 208 -17.80 -12.52 12.12
CA LYS A 208 -19.01 -11.85 12.65
C LYS A 208 -18.75 -10.91 13.83
N GLN A 209 -17.53 -10.39 13.96
CA GLN A 209 -17.16 -9.43 15.00
C GLN A 209 -16.16 -8.40 14.48
N VAL A 210 -16.08 -7.26 15.15
CA VAL A 210 -15.00 -6.30 14.92
C VAL A 210 -13.73 -6.85 15.57
N VAL A 211 -12.65 -6.93 14.80
CA VAL A 211 -11.34 -7.35 15.26
C VAL A 211 -10.36 -6.20 15.10
N VAL A 212 -9.58 -5.96 16.14
CA VAL A 212 -8.47 -5.00 16.16
C VAL A 212 -7.17 -5.77 16.24
N LYS A 213 -6.31 -5.57 15.25
CA LYS A 213 -4.95 -6.11 15.22
C LYS A 213 -3.96 -4.95 15.28
N TYR A 214 -2.92 -5.10 16.08
CA TYR A 214 -1.91 -4.07 16.30
C TYR A 214 -0.52 -4.68 16.19
N LEU A 215 0.35 -4.05 15.39
CA LEU A 215 1.77 -4.33 15.30
C LEU A 215 2.53 -3.18 15.97
N ASN A 216 3.45 -3.51 16.86
CA ASN A 216 4.36 -2.55 17.49
C ASN A 216 5.80 -3.00 17.24
N PHE A 217 6.60 -2.11 16.66
CA PHE A 217 8.00 -2.38 16.32
C PHE A 217 8.91 -1.59 17.24
N THR A 218 9.93 -2.24 17.77
CA THR A 218 10.96 -1.60 18.63
C THR A 218 12.35 -2.10 18.25
N ASN A 219 13.39 -1.44 18.77
CA ASN A 219 14.78 -1.84 18.56
C ASN A 219 15.18 -1.99 17.08
N HIS A 220 14.72 -1.07 16.24
CA HIS A 220 15.02 -1.07 14.80
C HIS A 220 16.53 -0.98 14.52
N SER A 221 17.03 -1.83 13.64
CA SER A 221 18.37 -1.74 13.07
C SER A 221 18.32 -1.86 11.56
N LEU A 222 19.04 -0.99 10.85
CA LEU A 222 19.28 -1.15 9.41
C LEU A 222 20.30 -2.27 9.18
N LEU A 223 20.25 -2.88 7.99
CA LEU A 223 21.23 -3.84 7.49
C LEU A 223 22.33 -3.18 6.67
#